data_AF-A0A382LGD2-F1
#
_entry.id   AF-A0A382LGD2-F1
#
_cell.length_a   1.000
_cell.length_b   1.000
_cell.length_c   1.000
_cell.angle_alpha   90.00
_cell.angle_beta   90.00
_cell.angle_gamma   90.00
#
_symmetry.space_group_name_H-M   'P 1'
#
loop_
_entity.id
_entity.type
_entity.pdbx_description
1 polymer ?
#
loop_
_entity_poly.entity_id
_entity_poly.type
_entity_poly.pdbx_seq_one_letter_code
_entity_poly.pdbx_strand_id
1 'polypeptide(L)' 'MGKKYNYFQQQLGLDEKTSEAIKILMDEGLLEPLLVELRDALEAEEYQNTTKEIGKNVDSNLEKTMEKMTPIEAELV' A
#
# COMPACT_ATOMS: atom_id res chain seq x y z
N MET A 1 -20.69 36.84 -13.55
CA MET A 1 -19.65 36.10 -12.78
C MET A 1 -19.53 34.73 -13.39
N GLY A 2 -18.37 34.33 -13.92
CA GLY A 2 -18.19 32.99 -14.47
C GLY A 2 -16.76 32.82 -14.95
N LYS A 3 -16.19 31.63 -14.79
CA LYS A 3 -14.80 31.24 -15.10
C LYS A 3 -13.77 31.35 -13.95
N LYS A 4 -14.09 30.88 -12.74
CA LYS A 4 -13.05 30.61 -11.73
C LYS A 4 -12.96 29.17 -11.21
N TYR A 5 -13.90 28.29 -11.54
CA TYR A 5 -13.96 26.95 -10.91
C TYR A 5 -13.62 25.77 -11.83
N ASN A 6 -12.93 26.05 -12.94
CA ASN A 6 -12.69 25.06 -13.98
C ASN A 6 -11.32 24.37 -13.86
N TYR A 7 -10.52 24.65 -12.82
CA TYR A 7 -9.18 24.07 -12.72
C TYR A 7 -9.24 22.55 -12.51
N PHE A 8 -9.95 22.08 -11.48
CA PHE A 8 -10.10 20.64 -11.19
C PHE A 8 -10.88 19.90 -12.26
N GLN A 9 -11.91 20.54 -12.82
CA GLN A 9 -12.70 19.97 -13.91
C GLN A 9 -11.89 19.84 -15.21
N GLN A 10 -11.11 20.87 -15.60
CA GLN A 10 -10.34 20.84 -16.86
C GLN A 10 -9.04 20.07 -16.75
N GLN A 11 -8.32 20.18 -15.63
CA GLN A 11 -6.99 19.58 -15.48
C GLN A 11 -7.06 18.12 -15.03
N LEU A 12 -8.02 17.80 -14.15
CA LEU A 12 -8.15 16.47 -13.58
C LEU A 12 -9.36 15.71 -14.12
N GLY A 13 -10.17 16.32 -15.00
CA GLY A 13 -11.36 15.67 -15.57
C GLY A 13 -12.43 15.36 -14.51
N LEU A 14 -12.40 16.04 -13.36
CA LEU A 14 -13.30 15.77 -12.25
C LEU A 14 -14.67 16.35 -12.53
N ASP A 15 -15.72 15.69 -12.04
CA ASP A 15 -17.05 16.27 -12.07
C ASP A 15 -17.15 17.49 -11.14
N GLU A 16 -18.22 18.26 -11.29
CA GLU A 16 -18.47 19.48 -10.52
C GLU A 16 -18.49 19.24 -9.01
N LYS A 17 -19.16 18.19 -8.54
CA LYS A 17 -19.31 17.92 -7.11
C LYS A 17 -17.97 17.54 -6.49
N THR A 18 -17.22 16.67 -7.18
CA THR A 18 -15.90 16.26 -6.71
C THR A 18 -14.92 17.45 -6.71
N SER A 19 -14.98 18.30 -7.73
CA SER A 19 -14.17 19.52 -7.80
C SER A 19 -14.48 20.51 -6.66
N GLU A 20 -15.75 20.71 -6.35
CA GLU A 20 -16.18 21.56 -5.22
C GLU A 20 -15.77 20.96 -3.87
N ALA A 21 -15.91 19.66 -3.69
CA ALA A 21 -15.48 18.98 -2.46
C ALA A 21 -13.97 19.14 -2.23
N ILE A 22 -13.15 18.89 -3.25
CA ILE A 22 -11.69 19.08 -3.14
C ILE A 22 -11.35 20.54 -2.82
N LYS A 23 -12.07 21.50 -3.41
CA LYS A 23 -11.87 22.92 -3.11
C LYS A 23 -12.15 23.23 -1.63
N ILE A 24 -13.28 22.75 -1.10
CA ILE A 24 -13.62 22.94 0.32
C ILE A 24 -12.51 22.34 1.20
N LEU A 25 -12.04 21.13 0.87
CA LEU A 25 -10.97 20.48 1.62
C LEU A 25 -9.64 21.24 1.55
N MET A 26 -9.30 21.87 0.42
CA MET A 26 -8.14 22.76 0.34
C MET A 26 -8.33 24.05 1.16
N ASP A 27 -9.49 24.69 1.04
CA ASP A 27 -9.80 25.94 1.74
C ASP A 27 -9.81 25.73 3.27
N GLU A 28 -10.22 24.53 3.73
CA GLU A 28 -10.19 24.11 5.14
C GLU A 28 -8.84 23.53 5.58
N GLY A 29 -7.87 23.35 4.68
CA GLY A 29 -6.56 22.77 4.98
C GLY A 29 -6.58 21.27 5.32
N LEU A 30 -7.67 20.57 4.97
CA LEU A 30 -7.88 19.14 5.23
C LEU A 30 -7.42 18.24 4.09
N LEU A 31 -7.10 18.80 2.92
CA LEU A 31 -6.71 17.99 1.76
C LEU A 31 -5.38 17.26 1.99
N GLU A 32 -4.36 17.93 2.52
CA GLU A 32 -3.03 17.31 2.71
C GLU A 32 -3.05 16.11 3.68
N PRO A 33 -3.66 16.18 4.88
CA PRO A 33 -3.77 15.03 5.78
C PRO A 33 -4.45 13.82 5.12
N LEU A 34 -5.56 14.04 4.42
CA LEU A 34 -6.31 12.96 3.75
C LEU A 34 -5.52 12.29 2.64
N LEU A 35 -4.70 13.05 1.89
CA LEU A 35 -3.84 12.49 0.84
C LEU A 35 -2.70 11.64 1.42
N VAL A 36 -2.15 12.02 2.58
CA VAL A 36 -1.14 11.23 3.29
C VAL A 36 -1.74 9.92 3.79
N GLU A 37 -2.90 9.98 4.45
CA GLU A 37 -3.59 8.78 4.94
C GLU A 37 -3.95 7.81 3.80
N LEU A 38 -4.42 8.33 2.66
CA LEU A 38 -4.73 7.51 1.49
C LEU A 38 -3.49 6.82 0.94
N ARG A 39 -2.35 7.52 0.84
CA ARG A 39 -1.09 6.92 0.41
C ARG A 39 -0.68 5.79 1.35
N ASP A 40 -0.70 6.05 2.65
CA ASP A 40 -0.24 5.08 3.65
C ASP A 40 -1.15 3.83 3.66
N ALA A 41 -2.46 4.01 3.46
CA ALA A 41 -3.39 2.90 3.29
C ALA A 41 -3.10 2.05 2.04
N LEU A 42 -2.87 2.70 0.90
CA LEU A 42 -2.53 2.02 -0.36
C LEU A 42 -1.19 1.28 -0.28
N GLU A 43 -0.19 1.90 0.34
CA GLU A 43 1.12 1.30 0.57
C GLU A 43 0.98 0.06 1.47
N ALA A 44 0.22 0.15 2.56
CA ALA A 44 -0.05 -1.00 3.44
C ALA A 44 -0.76 -2.14 2.69
N GLU A 45 -1.71 -1.84 1.81
CA GLU A 45 -2.37 -2.84 0.96
C GLU A 45 -1.40 -3.54 -0.01
N GLU A 46 -0.46 -2.79 -0.60
CA GLU A 46 0.57 -3.35 -1.50
C GLU A 46 1.58 -4.25 -0.77
N TYR A 47 2.01 -3.86 0.44
CA TYR A 47 2.86 -4.69 1.30
C TYR A 47 2.17 -5.99 1.73
N GLN A 48 0.86 -5.96 1.98
CA GLN A 48 0.09 -7.18 2.30
C GLN A 48 -0.09 -8.10 1.09
N ASN A 49 -0.28 -7.54 -0.11
CA ASN A 49 -0.39 -8.34 -1.33
C ASN A 49 0.93 -9.02 -1.70
N THR A 50 2.07 -8.35 -1.57
CA THR A 50 3.39 -8.96 -1.81
C THR A 50 3.73 -10.05 -0.79
N THR A 51 3.38 -9.86 0.49
CA THR A 51 3.58 -10.89 1.53
C THR A 51 2.69 -12.13 1.30
N LYS A 52 1.45 -11.94 0.83
CA LYS A 52 0.57 -13.06 0.43
C LYS A 52 1.09 -13.83 -0.78
N GLU A 53 1.72 -13.17 -1.76
CA GLU A 53 2.33 -13.82 -2.92
C GLU A 53 3.58 -14.64 -2.52
N ILE A 54 4.38 -14.14 -1.56
CA ILE A 54 5.52 -14.88 -0.98
C ILE A 54 5.04 -16.09 -0.17
N GLY A 55 4.01 -15.93 0.67
CA GLY A 55 3.46 -17.04 1.45
C GLY A 55 2.93 -18.22 0.62
N LYS A 56 2.54 -18.00 -0.64
CA LYS A 56 2.09 -19.07 -1.55
C LYS A 56 3.23 -19.78 -2.28
N ASN A 57 4.42 -19.19 -2.37
CA ASN A 57 5.56 -19.79 -3.07
C ASN A 57 6.60 -20.43 -2.13
N VAL A 58 6.52 -20.16 -0.83
CA VAL A 58 7.40 -20.75 0.20
C VAL A 58 6.93 -22.14 0.67
N ASP A 59 5.77 -22.62 0.22
CA ASP A 59 5.14 -23.85 0.73
C ASP A 59 5.48 -25.14 -0.07
N SER A 60 6.56 -25.15 -0.86
CA SER A 60 6.94 -26.38 -1.61
C SER A 60 8.41 -26.79 -1.50
N ASN A 61 9.25 -26.01 -0.82
CA ASN A 61 10.68 -26.34 -0.66
C ASN A 61 11.14 -26.50 0.79
N LEU A 62 10.32 -26.17 1.79
CA LEU A 62 10.72 -26.30 3.20
C LEU A 62 10.67 -27.76 3.71
N GLU A 63 9.94 -28.65 3.04
CA GLU A 63 9.79 -30.05 3.44
C GLU A 63 11.03 -30.92 3.17
N LYS A 64 12.05 -30.41 2.46
CA LYS A 64 13.24 -31.18 2.07
C LYS A 64 14.53 -30.93 2.87
N THR A 65 14.53 -30.01 3.84
CA THR A 65 15.74 -29.69 4.63
C THR A 65 15.77 -30.27 6.04
N MET A 66 14.80 -31.12 6.42
CA MET A 66 14.80 -31.82 7.72
C MET A 66 15.46 -33.20 7.70
N GLU A 67 15.89 -33.73 6.56
CA GLU A 67 16.76 -34.91 6.50
C GLU A 67 18.22 -34.48 6.40
N LYS A 68 19.05 -34.92 7.35
CA LYS A 68 20.52 -34.71 7.48
C LYS A 68 20.98 -33.57 8.42
N MET A 69 20.45 -33.53 9.64
CA MET A 69 21.33 -33.33 10.81
C MET A 69 21.65 -34.70 11.40
N THR A 70 22.66 -35.36 10.85
CA THR A 70 23.32 -36.50 11.50
C THR A 70 23.99 -35.98 12.78
N PRO A 71 23.75 -36.57 13.97
CA PRO A 71 24.47 -36.18 15.17
C PRO A 71 25.93 -36.62 15.00
N ILE A 72 26.79 -35.65 14.70
CA ILE A 72 28.24 -35.84 14.73
C ILE A 72 28.63 -36.07 16.19
N GLU A 73 29.42 -37.12 16.37
CA GLU A 73 30.03 -37.64 17.58
C GLU A 73 30.49 -36.52 18.53
N ALA A 74 29.86 -36.45 19.71
CA ALA A 74 30.35 -35.69 20.85
C ALA A 74 30.54 -36.64 22.04
N GLU A 75 31.55 -37.50 21.95
CA GLU A 75 32.15 -38.14 23.12
C GLU A 75 33.68 -38.01 22.99
N LEU A 76 34.19 -36.92 23.57
CA LEU A 76 35.59 -36.73 23.86
C LEU A 76 35.63 -36.14 25.28
N VAL A 77 36.33 -36.86 26.15
CA VAL A 77 36.56 -36.70 27.60
C VAL A 77 35.68 -37.58 28.50
#